data_AF-A0A7J0GTR7-F1
#
_entry.id   AF-A0A7J0GTR7-F1
#
_cell.length_a   1.000
_cell.length_b   1.000
_cell.length_c   1.000
_cell.angle_alpha   90.00
_cell.angle_beta   90.00
_cell.angle_gamma   90.00
#
_symmetry.space_group_name_H-M   'P 1'
#
loop_
_entity.id
_entity.type
_entity.pdbx_description
1 polymer ?
#
loop_
_entity_poly.entity_id
_entity_poly.type
_entity_poly.pdbx_seq_one_letter_code
_entity_poly.pdbx_strand_id
1 'polypeptide(L)'
;MSKIKQAVDVTGEASTEPSPDHYDRLQELKAFDESKSGVKGLADAGISKVPRIFLRPADELASDYPIFGTHLKIPVIDFGTRRSSVVDGIRRAAESLGFFQVVNHGVPTGALEEMLRAAGGFHELPREVKMRFYSRELERRVKFGSNFDLYQSRYANWRDTLFCVMGPDPLDPQELPEICRN
;
A
#
# COMPACT_ATOMS: atom_id res chain seq x y z
N MET A 1 -26.19 3.04 -73.03
CA MET A 1 -26.97 3.19 -71.80
C MET A 1 -26.76 1.96 -70.93
N SER A 2 -26.44 2.17 -69.64
CA SER A 2 -26.46 1.18 -68.53
C SER A 2 -25.53 -0.06 -68.61
N LYS A 3 -24.91 -0.58 -67.55
CA LYS A 3 -24.60 -0.15 -66.17
C LYS A 3 -23.86 -1.35 -65.51
N ILE A 4 -23.16 -1.07 -64.40
CA ILE A 4 -22.84 -1.94 -63.24
C ILE A 4 -21.42 -2.54 -63.12
N LYS A 5 -20.94 -2.39 -61.87
CA LYS A 5 -19.63 -2.54 -61.24
C LYS A 5 -19.52 -3.85 -60.42
N GLN A 6 -18.34 -4.01 -59.80
CA GLN A 6 -17.95 -4.79 -58.60
C GLN A 6 -17.44 -6.21 -58.85
N ALA A 7 -16.44 -6.73 -58.12
CA ALA A 7 -15.61 -6.23 -57.01
C ALA A 7 -14.30 -7.05 -56.99
N VAL A 8 -13.22 -6.49 -56.45
CA VAL A 8 -12.03 -7.26 -56.04
C VAL A 8 -11.92 -7.12 -54.53
N ASP A 9 -11.91 -8.27 -53.86
CA ASP A 9 -11.76 -8.46 -52.43
C ASP A 9 -10.27 -8.63 -52.11
N VAL A 10 -9.73 -7.81 -51.20
CA VAL A 10 -8.42 -8.02 -50.58
C VAL A 10 -8.62 -7.79 -49.09
N THR A 11 -8.75 -8.91 -48.38
CA THR A 11 -8.78 -8.99 -46.93
C THR A 11 -7.37 -8.73 -46.37
N GLY A 12 -7.17 -7.54 -45.82
CA GLY A 12 -6.09 -7.25 -44.89
C GLY A 12 -6.66 -7.19 -43.47
N GLU A 13 -6.47 -8.25 -42.69
CA GLU A 13 -6.76 -8.23 -41.25
C GLU A 13 -5.66 -7.41 -40.55
N ALA A 14 -5.96 -6.13 -40.29
CA ALA A 14 -5.21 -5.34 -39.35
C ALA A 14 -5.69 -5.68 -37.94
N SER A 15 -4.84 -6.37 -37.18
CA SER A 15 -4.96 -6.51 -35.73
C SER A 15 -5.01 -5.13 -35.08
N THR A 16 -6.21 -4.70 -34.68
CA THR A 16 -6.44 -3.46 -33.94
C THR A 16 -6.01 -3.64 -32.49
N GLU A 17 -4.76 -3.31 -32.18
CA GLU A 17 -4.44 -2.88 -30.81
C GLU A 17 -5.21 -1.58 -30.50
N PRO A 18 -5.80 -1.44 -29.30
CA PRO A 18 -6.51 -0.23 -28.94
C PRO A 18 -5.54 0.96 -28.83
N SER A 19 -5.93 2.07 -29.45
CA SER A 19 -5.21 3.36 -29.45
C SER A 19 -4.89 3.85 -28.02
N PRO A 20 -3.73 4.49 -27.77
CA PRO A 20 -3.33 4.99 -26.44
C PRO A 20 -4.12 6.19 -25.90
N ASP A 21 -5.07 6.73 -26.68
CA ASP A 21 -5.66 8.03 -26.42
C ASP A 21 -6.91 7.95 -25.53
N HIS A 22 -6.84 8.69 -24.41
CA HIS A 22 -7.84 8.87 -23.35
C HIS A 22 -7.86 7.85 -22.20
N TYR A 23 -6.73 7.68 -21.52
CA TYR A 23 -6.69 7.09 -20.18
C TYR A 23 -7.44 7.98 -19.16
N ASP A 24 -8.61 7.53 -18.70
CA ASP A 24 -9.35 8.15 -17.62
C ASP A 24 -8.89 7.62 -16.25
N ARG A 25 -7.92 8.33 -15.67
CA ARG A 25 -7.40 8.02 -14.33
C ARG A 25 -8.49 8.06 -13.26
N LEU A 26 -9.44 9.00 -13.34
CA LEU A 26 -10.47 9.15 -12.31
C LEU A 26 -11.42 7.95 -12.32
N GLN A 27 -11.77 7.44 -13.51
CA GLN A 27 -12.55 6.22 -13.65
C GLN A 27 -11.81 5.01 -13.07
N GLU A 28 -10.51 4.86 -13.34
CA GLU A 28 -9.71 3.75 -12.78
C GLU A 28 -9.63 3.83 -11.25
N LEU A 29 -9.43 5.02 -10.67
CA LEU A 29 -9.45 5.23 -9.22
C LEU A 29 -10.80 4.85 -8.60
N LYS A 30 -11.91 5.30 -9.20
CA LYS A 30 -13.26 4.99 -8.71
C LYS A 30 -13.53 3.50 -8.75
N ALA A 31 -13.21 2.83 -9.87
CA ALA A 31 -13.39 1.39 -10.01
C ALA A 31 -12.57 0.61 -8.96
N PHE A 32 -11.33 1.04 -8.71
CA PHE A 32 -10.50 0.47 -7.66
C PHE A 32 -11.09 0.67 -6.27
N ASP A 33 -11.53 1.89 -5.94
CA ASP A 33 -12.10 2.24 -4.63
C ASP A 33 -13.44 1.52 -4.36
N GLU A 34 -14.33 1.49 -5.35
CA GLU A 34 -15.64 0.83 -5.30
C GLU A 34 -15.53 -0.69 -5.15
N SER A 35 -14.42 -1.29 -5.62
CA SER A 35 -14.17 -2.72 -5.43
C SER A 35 -14.03 -3.10 -3.96
N LYS A 36 -13.59 -2.16 -3.10
CA LYS A 36 -13.27 -2.35 -1.68
C LYS A 36 -12.37 -3.55 -1.38
N SER A 37 -11.69 -4.04 -2.40
CA SER A 37 -10.91 -5.27 -2.36
C SER A 37 -9.43 -5.00 -2.04
N GLY A 38 -9.01 -3.74 -2.22
CA GLY A 38 -7.64 -3.30 -2.04
C GLY A 38 -6.68 -3.91 -3.05
N VAL A 39 -5.39 -3.66 -2.83
CA VAL A 39 -4.29 -4.17 -3.63
C VAL A 39 -4.19 -5.69 -3.51
N LYS A 40 -4.46 -6.27 -2.33
CA LYS A 40 -4.49 -7.73 -2.18
C LYS A 40 -5.54 -8.36 -3.08
N GLY A 41 -6.73 -7.75 -3.21
CA GLY A 41 -7.76 -8.26 -4.11
C GLY A 41 -7.33 -8.28 -5.59
N LEU A 42 -6.50 -7.32 -6.02
CA LEU A 42 -5.88 -7.35 -7.34
C LEU A 42 -4.86 -8.48 -7.46
N ALA A 43 -4.00 -8.66 -6.45
CA ALA A 43 -3.00 -9.72 -6.44
C ALA A 43 -3.63 -11.12 -6.45
N ASP A 44 -4.65 -11.35 -5.61
CA ASP A 44 -5.40 -12.60 -5.52
C ASP A 44 -6.16 -12.93 -6.82
N ALA A 45 -6.58 -11.90 -7.57
CA ALA A 45 -7.19 -12.07 -8.89
C ALA A 45 -6.19 -12.45 -10.00
N GLY A 46 -4.88 -12.52 -9.70
CA GLY A 46 -3.86 -12.95 -10.65
C GLY A 46 -3.67 -12.00 -11.82
N ILE A 47 -3.78 -10.68 -11.58
CA ILE A 47 -3.60 -9.68 -12.64
C ILE A 47 -2.26 -9.85 -13.36
N SER A 48 -2.26 -9.73 -14.68
CA SER A 48 -1.04 -9.82 -15.50
C SER A 48 -0.34 -8.47 -15.72
N LYS A 49 -1.06 -7.37 -15.48
CA LYS A 49 -0.57 -5.99 -15.62
C LYS A 49 -1.03 -5.16 -14.43
N VAL A 50 -0.10 -4.41 -13.84
CA VAL A 50 -0.39 -3.47 -12.76
C VAL A 50 -1.22 -2.29 -13.30
N PRO A 51 -2.35 -1.91 -12.65
CA PRO A 51 -3.15 -0.75 -13.04
C PRO A 51 -2.34 0.55 -13.10
N ARG A 52 -2.68 1.44 -14.03
CA ARG A 52 -1.86 2.63 -14.32
C ARG A 52 -1.85 3.62 -13.14
N ILE A 53 -2.89 3.64 -12.32
CA ILE A 53 -2.92 4.41 -11.06
C ILE A 53 -1.74 4.13 -10.11
N PHE A 54 -1.11 2.95 -10.17
CA PHE A 54 0.05 2.59 -9.33
C PHE A 54 1.41 2.78 -10.02
N LEU A 55 1.42 3.05 -11.33
CA LEU A 55 2.66 3.14 -12.10
C LEU A 55 3.27 4.53 -11.97
N ARG A 56 4.46 4.59 -11.36
CA ARG A 56 5.29 5.78 -11.36
C ARG A 56 6.23 5.78 -12.58
N PRO A 57 6.37 6.90 -13.31
CA PRO A 57 7.29 7.04 -14.43
C PRO A 57 8.75 6.74 -14.07
N ALA A 58 9.47 6.13 -15.01
CA ALA A 58 10.84 5.66 -14.79
C ALA A 58 11.84 6.82 -14.58
N ASP A 59 11.61 7.96 -15.20
CA ASP A 59 12.39 9.19 -15.03
C ASP A 59 12.28 9.74 -13.60
N GLU A 60 11.06 9.75 -13.04
CA GLU A 60 10.86 10.13 -11.63
C GLU A 60 11.53 9.14 -10.67
N LEU A 61 11.41 7.83 -10.96
CA LEU A 61 12.09 6.80 -10.17
C LEU A 61 13.61 6.94 -10.23
N ALA A 62 14.17 7.25 -11.41
CA ALA A 62 15.60 7.46 -11.59
C ALA A 62 16.10 8.72 -10.84
N SER A 63 15.27 9.75 -10.74
CA SER A 63 15.59 10.97 -9.98
C SER A 63 15.63 10.77 -8.46
N ASP A 64 14.89 9.78 -7.96
CA ASP A 64 14.89 9.38 -6.53
C ASP A 64 16.13 8.58 -6.13
N TYR A 65 16.98 8.21 -7.08
CA TYR A 65 18.29 7.61 -6.82
C TYR A 65 19.38 8.69 -6.86
N PRO A 66 19.59 9.50 -5.80
CA PRO A 66 20.90 10.00 -5.55
C PRO A 66 21.74 8.78 -5.17
N ILE A 67 22.76 8.48 -5.98
CA ILE A 67 23.94 7.65 -5.69
C ILE A 67 23.94 7.19 -4.22
N PHE A 68 23.42 6.00 -3.92
CA PHE A 68 23.70 5.31 -2.65
C PHE A 68 25.16 4.83 -2.70
N GLY A 69 26.08 5.81 -2.73
CA GLY A 69 27.52 5.65 -2.73
C GLY A 69 28.10 5.69 -1.32
N THR A 70 27.25 5.60 -0.30
CA THR A 70 27.69 5.52 1.09
C THR A 70 27.05 4.30 1.73
N HIS A 71 27.88 3.49 2.39
CA HIS A 71 27.44 2.45 3.31
C HIS A 71 26.75 3.13 4.51
N LEU A 72 25.52 3.60 4.32
CA LEU A 72 24.73 4.20 5.38
C LEU A 72 24.38 3.11 6.39
N LYS A 73 25.08 3.12 7.52
CA LYS A 73 24.84 2.18 8.61
C LYS A 73 23.79 2.78 9.55
N ILE A 74 22.59 2.21 9.55
CA ILE A 74 21.54 2.58 10.49
C ILE A 74 22.02 2.26 11.92
N PRO A 75 22.02 3.22 12.86
CA PRO A 75 22.39 2.97 14.25
C PRO A 75 21.46 1.93 14.89
N VAL A 76 22.05 1.02 15.67
CA VAL A 76 21.32 0.05 16.50
C VAL A 76 21.56 0.42 17.97
N ILE A 77 20.49 0.62 18.73
CA ILE A 77 20.54 1.03 20.13
C ILE A 77 20.06 -0.13 21.01
N ASP A 78 20.93 -0.58 21.90
CA ASP A 78 20.64 -1.67 22.83
C ASP A 78 20.05 -1.14 24.15
N PHE A 79 18.76 -1.38 24.36
CA PHE A 79 18.00 -0.96 25.54
C PHE A 79 18.30 -1.80 26.79
N GLY A 80 19.03 -2.93 26.64
CA GLY A 80 19.52 -3.74 27.76
C GLY A 80 20.76 -3.16 28.45
N THR A 81 21.29 -2.02 27.98
CA THR A 81 22.49 -1.38 28.53
C THR A 81 22.16 -0.27 29.54
N ARG A 82 23.19 0.47 30.01
CA ARG A 82 23.01 1.58 30.95
C ARG A 82 22.14 2.67 30.32
N ARG A 83 21.16 3.16 31.08
CA ARG A 83 20.21 4.19 30.64
C ARG A 83 20.87 5.44 30.03
N SER A 84 22.00 5.89 30.59
CA SER A 84 22.75 7.03 30.04
C SER A 84 23.24 6.76 28.61
N SER A 85 23.82 5.58 28.37
CA SER A 85 24.27 5.15 27.04
C SER A 85 23.12 5.07 26.03
N VAL A 86 21.95 4.58 26.45
CA VAL A 86 20.74 4.52 25.62
C VAL A 86 20.29 5.92 25.24
N VAL A 87 20.12 6.82 26.21
CA VAL A 87 19.68 8.21 25.98
C VAL A 87 20.64 8.93 25.04
N ASP A 88 21.94 8.80 25.26
CA ASP A 88 22.95 9.43 24.41
C ASP A 88 22.98 8.83 23.00
N GLY A 89 22.74 7.52 22.87
CA GLY A 89 22.59 6.84 21.58
C GLY A 89 21.39 7.36 20.80
N ILE A 90 20.23 7.48 21.45
CA ILE A 90 18.99 7.99 20.85
C ILE A 90 19.20 9.43 20.36
N ARG A 91 19.75 10.29 21.23
CA ARG A 91 20.04 11.69 20.87
C ARG A 91 20.88 11.78 19.60
N ARG A 92 22.02 11.10 19.57
CA ARG A 92 22.93 11.13 18.41
C ARG A 92 22.28 10.59 17.14
N ALA A 93 21.55 9.47 17.22
CA ALA A 93 20.92 8.89 16.04
C ALA A 93 19.78 9.77 15.50
N ALA A 94 18.99 10.37 16.39
CA ALA A 94 17.94 11.30 16.02
C ALA A 94 18.49 12.59 15.39
N GLU A 95 19.58 13.15 15.93
CA GLU A 95 20.21 14.37 15.40
C GLU A 95 20.93 14.15 14.06
N SER A 96 21.57 12.99 13.87
CA SER A 96 22.39 12.73 12.67
C SER A 96 21.61 12.13 11.51
N LEU A 97 20.74 11.15 11.78
CA LEU A 97 20.04 10.39 10.75
C LEU A 97 18.52 10.54 10.85
N GLY A 98 17.98 10.83 12.04
CA GLY A 98 16.54 10.81 12.28
C GLY A 98 15.92 9.41 12.30
N PHE A 99 16.74 8.35 12.26
CA PHE A 99 16.30 6.96 12.23
C PHE A 99 17.28 6.04 12.96
N PHE A 100 16.76 5.02 13.65
CA PHE A 100 17.54 4.00 14.34
C PHE A 100 16.72 2.74 14.58
N GLN A 101 17.41 1.63 14.82
CA GLN A 101 16.81 0.38 15.27
C GLN A 101 17.02 0.23 16.78
N VAL A 102 16.10 -0.47 17.44
CA VAL A 102 16.18 -0.79 18.86
C VAL A 102 16.22 -2.30 19.04
N VAL A 103 17.12 -2.77 19.92
CA VAL A 103 17.18 -4.17 20.37
C VAL A 103 17.06 -4.23 21.89
N ASN A 104 16.70 -5.40 22.43
CA ASN A 104 16.47 -5.61 23.87
C ASN A 104 15.48 -4.59 24.47
N HIS A 105 14.44 -4.23 23.71
CA HIS A 105 13.41 -3.25 24.09
C HIS A 105 12.45 -3.72 25.20
N GLY A 106 12.54 -4.97 25.65
CA GLY A 106 11.70 -5.52 26.72
C GLY A 106 10.31 -6.00 26.27
N VAL A 107 9.83 -5.61 25.09
CA VAL A 107 8.62 -6.22 24.48
C VAL A 107 8.86 -7.72 24.22
N PRO A 108 8.01 -8.63 24.73
CA PRO A 108 8.14 -10.05 24.52
C PRO A 108 8.08 -10.43 23.04
N THR A 109 8.94 -11.35 22.59
CA THR A 109 8.94 -11.83 21.19
C THR A 109 7.59 -12.43 20.79
N GLY A 110 6.93 -13.17 21.69
CA GLY A 110 5.61 -13.74 21.43
C GLY A 110 4.57 -12.69 21.05
N ALA A 111 4.59 -11.52 21.69
CA ALA A 111 3.67 -10.42 21.37
C ALA A 111 3.91 -9.85 19.96
N LEU A 112 5.17 -9.80 19.50
CA LEU A 112 5.51 -9.37 18.13
C LEU A 112 5.04 -10.41 17.10
N GLU A 113 5.23 -11.70 17.39
CA GLU A 113 4.79 -12.80 16.53
C GLU A 113 3.26 -12.86 16.41
N GLU A 114 2.55 -12.67 17.51
CA GLU A 114 1.09 -12.59 17.56
C GLU A 114 0.58 -11.39 16.77
N MET A 115 1.19 -10.21 16.94
CA MET A 115 0.85 -9.01 16.16
C MET A 115 1.02 -9.25 14.65
N LEU A 116 2.14 -9.86 14.22
CA LEU A 116 2.38 -10.17 12.80
C LEU A 116 1.37 -11.19 12.27
N ARG A 117 1.04 -12.20 13.07
CA ARG A 117 0.02 -13.22 12.73
C ARG A 117 -1.36 -12.60 12.60
N ALA A 118 -1.76 -11.73 13.52
CA ALA A 118 -3.03 -11.02 13.49
C ALA A 118 -3.15 -10.10 12.27
N ALA A 119 -2.10 -9.31 12.00
CA ALA A 119 -2.06 -8.42 10.83
C ALA A 119 -2.14 -9.20 9.51
N GLY A 120 -1.31 -10.23 9.34
CA GLY A 120 -1.35 -11.10 8.16
C GLY A 120 -2.70 -11.81 8.04
N GLY A 121 -3.19 -12.37 9.15
CA GLY A 121 -4.48 -13.06 9.20
C GLY A 121 -5.65 -12.18 8.81
N PHE A 122 -5.68 -10.91 9.26
CA PHE A 122 -6.70 -9.94 8.83
C PHE A 122 -6.69 -9.76 7.30
N HIS A 123 -5.51 -9.60 6.69
CA HIS A 123 -5.41 -9.41 5.25
C HIS A 123 -5.82 -10.65 4.45
N GLU A 124 -5.65 -11.85 5.00
CA GLU A 124 -6.13 -13.11 4.41
C GLU A 124 -7.63 -13.39 4.61
N LEU A 125 -8.34 -12.59 5.41
CA LEU A 125 -9.79 -12.76 5.56
C LEU A 125 -10.52 -12.55 4.22
N PRO A 126 -11.68 -13.20 4.02
CA PRO A 126 -12.55 -12.94 2.88
C PRO A 126 -12.86 -11.46 2.73
N ARG A 127 -12.96 -10.99 1.48
CA ARG A 127 -13.28 -9.60 1.15
C ARG A 127 -14.53 -9.13 1.88
N GLU A 128 -15.55 -9.97 1.96
CA GLU A 128 -16.85 -9.69 2.59
C GLU A 128 -16.73 -9.34 4.08
N VAL A 129 -15.71 -9.90 4.75
CA VAL A 129 -15.41 -9.57 6.16
C VAL A 129 -14.64 -8.25 6.23
N LYS A 130 -13.60 -8.08 5.42
CA LYS A 130 -12.76 -6.87 5.39
C LYS A 130 -13.54 -5.62 4.97
N MET A 131 -14.51 -5.76 4.07
CA MET A 131 -15.37 -4.66 3.58
C MET A 131 -16.13 -3.94 4.70
N ARG A 132 -16.41 -4.61 5.84
CA ARG A 132 -17.06 -3.99 7.02
C ARG A 132 -16.19 -2.90 7.66
N PHE A 133 -14.88 -3.00 7.49
CA PHE A 133 -13.91 -2.03 7.97
C PHE A 133 -13.52 -1.02 6.88
N TYR A 134 -13.93 -1.23 5.63
CA TYR A 134 -13.55 -0.34 4.54
C TYR A 134 -14.14 1.05 4.73
N SER A 135 -13.29 2.07 4.81
CA SER A 135 -13.75 3.46 4.92
C SER A 135 -12.68 4.45 4.46
N ARG A 136 -13.14 5.56 3.87
CA ARG A 136 -12.35 6.75 3.54
C ARG A 136 -12.49 7.86 4.58
N GLU A 137 -13.39 7.71 5.55
CA GLU A 137 -13.64 8.71 6.59
C GLU A 137 -12.41 8.85 7.50
N LEU A 138 -12.00 10.10 7.75
CA LEU A 138 -10.81 10.37 8.57
C LEU A 138 -11.04 10.04 10.05
N GLU A 139 -12.24 10.31 10.55
CA GLU A 139 -12.61 10.19 11.97
C GLU A 139 -12.82 8.73 12.43
N ARG A 140 -13.07 7.81 11.49
CA ARG A 140 -13.26 6.40 11.84
C ARG A 140 -11.99 5.81 12.45
N ARG A 141 -12.09 5.37 13.70
CA ARG A 141 -10.98 4.86 14.51
C ARG A 141 -10.39 3.55 14.00
N VAL A 142 -11.26 2.63 13.57
CA VAL A 142 -10.86 1.35 12.97
C VAL A 142 -11.32 1.30 11.53
N LYS A 143 -10.37 1.35 10.60
CA LYS A 143 -10.67 1.36 9.16
C LYS A 143 -9.63 0.63 8.34
N PHE A 144 -10.09 0.03 7.27
CA PHE A 144 -9.31 -0.64 6.25
C PHE A 144 -9.39 0.14 4.94
N GLY A 145 -8.31 0.17 4.18
CA GLY A 145 -8.30 0.72 2.84
C GLY A 145 -6.91 0.80 2.24
N SER A 146 -6.84 1.22 0.98
CA SER A 146 -5.59 1.43 0.26
C SER A 146 -5.43 2.90 -0.06
N ASN A 147 -4.32 3.51 0.33
CA ASN A 147 -4.00 4.94 0.13
C ASN A 147 -4.96 5.90 0.84
N PHE A 148 -4.52 6.59 1.88
CA PHE A 148 -5.39 7.56 2.58
C PHE A 148 -5.72 8.78 1.71
N ASP A 149 -4.87 9.07 0.74
CA ASP A 149 -4.87 10.20 -0.18
C ASP A 149 -5.19 9.80 -1.63
N LEU A 150 -5.84 8.66 -1.85
CA LEU A 150 -6.06 8.02 -3.18
C LEU A 150 -6.45 9.00 -4.31
N TYR A 151 -7.37 9.93 -4.04
CA TYR A 151 -7.87 10.89 -5.04
C TYR A 151 -7.02 12.16 -5.19
N GLN A 152 -6.03 12.35 -4.32
CA GLN A 152 -5.13 13.51 -4.28
C GLN A 152 -3.73 13.16 -4.78
N SER A 153 -3.23 11.96 -4.49
CA SER A 153 -1.89 11.54 -4.93
C SER A 153 -1.82 11.42 -6.45
N ARG A 154 -0.65 11.73 -7.01
CA ARG A 154 -0.36 11.52 -8.44
C ARG A 154 -0.31 10.03 -8.80
N TYR A 155 0.17 9.19 -7.88
CA TYR A 155 0.23 7.74 -7.99
C TYR A 155 -0.23 7.11 -6.68
N ALA A 156 -0.98 6.03 -6.76
CA ALA A 156 -1.35 5.21 -5.62
C ALA A 156 -0.18 4.30 -5.23
N ASN A 157 -0.05 4.00 -3.94
CA ASN A 157 0.87 3.00 -3.42
C ASN A 157 0.29 1.60 -3.59
N TRP A 158 1.16 0.64 -3.93
CA TRP A 158 0.85 -0.78 -3.95
C TRP A 158 0.81 -1.37 -2.53
N ARG A 159 -0.16 -0.92 -1.73
CA ARG A 159 -0.28 -1.23 -0.30
C ARG A 159 -1.72 -1.17 0.20
N ASP A 160 -2.07 -2.12 1.05
CA ASP A 160 -3.27 -2.09 1.89
C ASP A 160 -2.93 -1.77 3.34
N THR A 161 -3.88 -1.19 4.08
CA THR A 161 -3.66 -0.77 5.46
C THR A 161 -4.90 -0.99 6.31
N LEU A 162 -4.74 -1.70 7.43
CA LEU A 162 -5.65 -1.61 8.57
C LEU A 162 -5.12 -0.54 9.52
N PHE A 163 -5.96 0.45 9.84
CA PHE A 163 -5.65 1.56 10.73
C PHE A 163 -6.52 1.46 11.98
N CYS A 164 -5.88 1.55 13.15
CA CYS A 164 -6.52 1.43 14.46
C CYS A 164 -6.04 2.55 15.39
N VAL A 165 -6.93 3.49 15.72
CA VAL A 165 -6.64 4.60 16.65
C VAL A 165 -6.86 4.13 18.09
N MET A 166 -5.76 3.82 18.78
CA MET A 166 -5.78 3.26 20.13
C MET A 166 -5.85 4.32 21.26
N GLY A 167 -5.70 5.60 20.95
CA GLY A 167 -5.74 6.69 21.94
C GLY A 167 -6.21 8.03 21.35
N PRO A 168 -6.37 9.08 22.18
CA PRO A 168 -6.06 9.12 23.61
C PRO A 168 -7.04 8.31 24.47
N ASP A 169 -8.30 8.21 24.07
CA ASP A 169 -9.30 7.39 24.75
C ASP A 169 -9.16 5.93 24.35
N PRO A 170 -9.38 4.98 25.28
CA PRO A 170 -9.39 3.56 24.94
C PRO A 170 -10.33 3.24 23.77
N LEU A 171 -9.90 2.35 22.89
CA LEU A 171 -10.75 1.78 21.85
C LEU A 171 -11.57 0.64 22.47
N ASP A 172 -12.87 0.55 22.17
CA ASP A 172 -13.62 -0.67 22.51
C ASP A 172 -13.03 -1.83 21.70
N PRO A 173 -12.51 -2.90 22.33
CA PRO A 173 -11.94 -4.05 21.61
C PRO A 173 -12.91 -4.67 20.60
N GLN A 174 -14.23 -4.53 20.77
CA GLN A 174 -15.21 -5.02 19.80
C GLN A 174 -15.20 -4.24 18.48
N GLU A 175 -14.65 -3.03 18.44
CA GLU A 175 -14.44 -2.27 17.20
C GLU A 175 -13.31 -2.85 16.33
N LEU A 176 -12.38 -3.60 16.92
CA LEU A 176 -11.30 -4.26 16.17
C LEU A 176 -11.83 -5.49 15.40
N PRO A 177 -11.21 -5.85 14.26
CA PRO A 177 -11.42 -7.15 13.65
C PRO A 177 -11.14 -8.26 14.67
N GLU A 178 -11.97 -9.31 14.69
CA GLU A 178 -11.90 -10.38 15.69
C GLU A 178 -10.50 -10.99 15.81
N ILE A 179 -9.83 -11.22 14.67
CA ILE A 179 -8.46 -11.76 14.59
C ILE A 179 -7.38 -10.83 15.15
N CYS A 180 -7.69 -9.55 15.36
CA CYS A 180 -6.78 -8.53 15.87
C CYS A 180 -7.04 -8.15 17.34
N ARG A 181 -7.96 -8.83 18.03
CA ARG A 181 -8.37 -8.47 19.40
C ARG A 181 -7.50 -9.06 20.50
N ASN A 182 -6.86 -10.20 20.22
CA ASN A 182 -6.15 -11.02 21.20
C ASN A 182 -4.65 -10.98 20.94
#